data_AF-A0A534C363-F1
#
_entry.id   AF-A0A534C363-F1
#
_cell.length_a   1.000
_cell.length_b   1.000
_cell.length_c   1.000
_cell.angle_alpha   90.00
_cell.angle_beta   90.00
_cell.angle_gamma   90.00
#
_symmetry.space_group_name_H-M   'P 1'
#
loop_
_entity.id
_entity.type
_entity.pdbx_description
1 polymer ?
#
loop_
_entity_poly.entity_id
_entity_poly.type
_entity_poly.pdbx_seq_one_letter_code
_entity_poly.pdbx_strand_id
1 'polypeptide(L)'
;MTMSAVSHHSARLLVWSALAVLAACASLGPQLPMAPGDDVPSQGLSFPVRTLGPDGEFELLPTSLIARRLEAQLADGPLSILALSGGGASGAFGAGAVVGLTRSGSRPEFSVVTGVSAGALIAPFAFLGPTWDPEMAAIYTEEIDTSLLQPRLIGAVFGSSMYSGTPLKKLIDRYADDRMIEAVAT
;
A
#
# COMPACT_ATOMS: atom_id res chain seq x y z
N MET A 1 45.61 -13.84 -29.47
CA MET A 1 45.66 -13.87 -27.99
C MET A 1 44.31 -14.39 -27.52
N THR A 2 44.32 -15.44 -26.71
CA THR A 2 43.33 -16.53 -26.61
C THR A 2 42.00 -16.15 -25.95
N MET A 3 40.88 -16.43 -26.63
CA MET A 3 39.55 -16.53 -26.02
C MET A 3 39.55 -17.68 -25.01
N SER A 4 39.35 -17.34 -23.73
CA SER A 4 39.28 -18.30 -22.64
C SER A 4 38.04 -19.19 -22.80
N ALA A 5 38.26 -20.49 -23.02
CA ALA A 5 37.19 -21.48 -23.03
C ALA A 5 36.59 -21.56 -21.63
N VAL A 6 35.40 -20.98 -21.45
CA VAL A 6 34.61 -21.16 -20.24
C VAL A 6 34.29 -22.66 -20.15
N SER A 7 34.84 -23.34 -19.15
CA SER A 7 34.61 -24.76 -18.98
C SER A 7 33.11 -25.04 -18.80
N HIS A 8 32.61 -26.12 -19.39
CA HIS A 8 31.20 -26.52 -19.25
C HIS A 8 30.74 -26.65 -17.79
N HIS A 9 31.67 -26.86 -16.85
CA HIS A 9 31.41 -26.86 -15.41
C HIS A 9 31.09 -25.45 -14.88
N SER A 10 31.85 -24.44 -15.32
CA SER A 10 31.65 -23.03 -14.95
C SER A 10 30.31 -22.50 -15.46
N ALA A 11 29.93 -22.87 -16.68
CA ALA A 11 28.64 -22.49 -17.26
C ALA A 11 27.45 -23.15 -16.53
N ARG A 12 27.59 -24.43 -16.15
CA ARG A 12 26.57 -25.14 -15.36
C ARG A 12 26.40 -24.52 -13.97
N LEU A 13 27.48 -24.22 -13.28
CA LEU A 13 27.44 -23.58 -11.96
C LEU A 13 26.71 -22.23 -12.01
N LEU A 14 27.00 -21.39 -13.00
CA LEU A 14 26.30 -20.11 -13.19
C LEU A 14 24.79 -20.28 -13.42
N VAL A 15 24.39 -21.26 -14.22
CA VAL A 15 22.96 -21.54 -14.47
C VAL A 15 22.26 -22.03 -13.20
N TRP A 16 22.89 -22.92 -12.42
CA TRP A 16 22.34 -23.39 -11.15
C TRP A 16 22.25 -22.26 -10.11
N SER A 17 23.24 -21.37 -10.05
CA SER A 17 23.20 -20.18 -9.18
C SER A 17 22.08 -19.23 -9.60
N ALA A 18 21.89 -18.99 -10.89
CA ALA A 18 20.80 -18.15 -11.39
C ALA A 18 19.42 -18.74 -11.07
N LEU A 19 19.25 -20.05 -11.25
CA LEU A 19 18.02 -20.77 -10.89
C LEU A 19 17.73 -20.73 -9.39
N ALA A 20 18.76 -20.85 -8.54
CA ALA A 20 18.59 -20.75 -7.09
C ALA A 20 18.17 -19.34 -6.64
N VAL A 21 18.71 -18.28 -7.26
CA VAL A 21 18.31 -16.89 -7.00
C VAL A 21 16.88 -16.61 -7.47
N LEU A 22 16.49 -17.14 -8.63
CA LEU A 22 15.12 -17.01 -9.15
C LEU A 22 14.09 -17.75 -8.27
N ALA A 23 14.44 -18.92 -7.73
CA ALA A 23 13.57 -19.67 -6.82
C ALA A 23 13.40 -18.97 -5.45
N ALA A 24 14.38 -18.17 -5.00
CA ALA A 24 14.30 -17.45 -3.73
C ALA A 24 13.29 -16.30 -3.73
N CYS A 25 12.94 -15.74 -4.90
CA CYS A 25 11.89 -14.73 -5.04
C CYS A 25 10.48 -15.32 -5.17
N ALA A 26 10.38 -16.63 -5.46
CA ALA A 26 9.13 -17.37 -5.46
C ALA A 26 8.85 -17.93 -4.06
N SER A 27 8.76 -17.06 -3.05
CA SER A 27 8.13 -17.47 -1.80
C SER A 27 6.64 -17.69 -2.11
N LEU A 28 6.27 -18.94 -2.42
CA LEU A 28 4.94 -19.41 -2.08
C LEU A 28 4.88 -19.36 -0.55
N GLY A 29 4.52 -18.20 -0.01
CA GLY A 29 4.08 -18.10 1.36
C GLY A 29 2.99 -19.14 1.58
N PRO A 30 2.82 -19.65 2.82
CA PRO A 30 1.75 -20.59 3.10
C PRO A 30 0.46 -20.03 2.53
N GLN A 31 -0.27 -20.84 1.74
CA GLN A 31 -1.63 -20.51 1.38
C GLN A 31 -2.37 -20.36 2.71
N LEU A 32 -2.61 -19.11 3.10
CA LEU A 32 -3.43 -18.85 4.26
C LEU A 32 -4.82 -19.38 3.88
N PRO A 33 -5.43 -20.24 4.71
CA PRO A 33 -6.79 -20.66 4.47
C PRO A 33 -7.63 -19.39 4.28
N MET A 34 -8.52 -19.42 3.29
CA MET A 34 -9.54 -18.39 3.15
C MET A 34 -10.17 -18.20 4.53
N ALA A 35 -10.18 -16.95 5.02
CA ALA A 35 -10.78 -16.64 6.30
C ALA A 35 -12.18 -17.28 6.32
N PRO A 36 -12.53 -18.06 7.35
CA PRO A 36 -13.88 -18.61 7.47
C PRO A 36 -14.89 -17.47 7.26
N GLY A 37 -15.95 -17.73 6.50
CA GLY A 37 -17.03 -16.76 6.30
C GLY A 37 -17.89 -16.54 7.55
N ASP A 38 -17.48 -17.11 8.68
CA ASP A 38 -18.13 -16.94 9.97
C ASP A 38 -17.66 -15.63 10.60
N ASP A 39 -18.60 -14.88 11.16
CA ASP A 39 -18.33 -13.70 11.96
C ASP A 39 -17.39 -14.06 13.11
N VAL A 40 -16.09 -13.77 12.95
CA VAL A 40 -15.13 -13.87 14.04
C VAL A 40 -15.52 -12.83 15.07
N PRO A 41 -15.83 -13.20 16.33
CA PRO A 41 -16.12 -12.22 17.36
C PRO A 41 -14.95 -11.25 17.45
N SER A 42 -15.20 -9.98 17.14
CA SER A 42 -14.18 -8.94 17.28
C SER A 42 -13.72 -8.97 18.74
N GLN A 43 -12.44 -9.29 18.98
CA GLN A 43 -11.89 -9.05 20.31
C GLN A 43 -12.09 -7.57 20.61
N GLY A 44 -12.68 -7.26 21.77
CA GLY A 44 -12.96 -5.91 22.22
C GLY A 44 -11.66 -5.15 22.49
N LEU A 45 -10.93 -4.84 21.42
CA LEU A 45 -9.73 -4.04 21.44
C LEU A 45 -10.15 -2.58 21.60
N SER A 46 -10.25 -2.16 22.87
CA SER A 46 -10.41 -0.75 23.21
C SER A 46 -9.03 -0.12 23.30
N PHE A 47 -8.55 0.41 22.17
CA PHE A 47 -7.39 1.30 22.16
C PHE A 47 -7.83 2.67 21.65
N PRO A 48 -7.35 3.76 22.27
CA PRO A 48 -7.65 5.09 21.77
C PRO A 48 -7.08 5.27 20.37
N VAL A 49 -7.84 5.91 19.50
CA VAL A 49 -7.43 6.27 18.15
C VAL A 49 -6.72 7.62 18.20
N ARG A 50 -5.49 7.68 17.71
CA ARG A 50 -4.75 8.93 17.57
C ARG A 50 -5.25 9.68 16.33
N THR A 51 -5.68 10.91 16.53
CA THR A 51 -6.13 11.82 15.47
C THR A 51 -5.30 13.09 15.50
N LEU A 52 -5.24 13.78 14.36
CA LEU A 52 -4.56 15.07 14.24
C LEU A 52 -5.63 16.17 14.25
N GLY A 53 -5.54 17.07 15.22
CA GLY A 53 -6.43 18.22 15.34
C GLY A 53 -6.10 19.32 14.32
N PRO A 54 -7.03 20.28 14.12
CA PRO A 54 -6.81 21.42 13.24
C PRO A 54 -5.71 22.38 13.75
N ASP A 55 -5.35 22.27 15.03
CA ASP A 55 -4.21 22.93 15.67
C ASP A 55 -2.87 22.23 15.40
N GLY A 56 -2.87 21.10 14.71
CA GLY A 56 -1.69 20.28 14.45
C GLY A 56 -1.28 19.40 15.64
N GLU A 57 -2.08 19.37 16.70
CA GLU A 57 -1.81 18.56 17.88
C GLU A 57 -2.49 17.19 17.80
N PHE A 58 -1.88 16.21 18.42
CA PHE A 58 -2.43 14.86 18.42
C PHE A 58 -3.39 14.66 19.59
N GLU A 59 -4.61 14.25 19.28
CA GLU A 59 -5.63 13.89 20.26
C GLU A 59 -5.89 12.38 20.25
N LEU A 60 -6.09 11.80 21.43
CA LEU A 60 -6.51 10.41 21.59
C LEU A 60 -8.03 10.35 21.77
N LEU A 61 -8.73 9.85 20.75
CA LEU A 61 -10.17 9.67 20.78
C LEU A 61 -10.53 8.24 21.20
N PRO A 62 -11.50 8.05 22.11
CA PRO A 62 -11.97 6.72 22.45
C PRO A 62 -12.67 6.07 21.26
N THR A 63 -12.45 4.78 21.04
CA THR A 63 -13.03 4.02 19.91
C THR A 63 -14.55 4.11 19.88
N SER A 64 -15.21 4.19 21.04
CA SER A 64 -16.67 4.36 21.16
C SER A 64 -17.17 5.68 20.57
N LEU A 65 -16.39 6.76 20.66
CA LEU A 65 -16.75 8.03 20.04
C LEU A 65 -16.64 7.94 18.51
N ILE A 66 -15.60 7.30 18.01
CA ILE A 66 -15.41 7.07 16.57
C ILE A 66 -16.51 6.18 16.00
N ALA A 67 -16.82 5.07 16.68
CA ALA A 67 -17.90 4.16 16.30
C ALA A 67 -19.24 4.90 16.20
N ARG A 68 -19.60 5.69 17.23
CA ARG A 68 -20.83 6.49 17.21
C ARG A 68 -20.89 7.51 16.07
N ARG A 69 -19.76 8.17 15.75
CA ARG A 69 -19.70 9.11 14.61
C ARG A 69 -19.90 8.38 13.29
N LEU A 70 -19.29 7.21 13.14
CA LEU A 70 -19.39 6.38 11.95
C LEU A 70 -20.82 5.85 11.76
N GLU A 71 -21.45 5.34 12.82
CA GLU A 71 -22.87 4.95 12.82
C GLU A 71 -23.78 6.11 12.41
N ALA A 72 -23.54 7.31 12.95
CA ALA A 72 -24.33 8.49 12.61
C ALA A 72 -24.16 8.93 11.15
N GLN A 73 -22.97 8.75 10.56
CA GLN A 73 -22.72 9.09 9.15
C GLN A 73 -23.22 8.03 8.17
N LEU A 74 -23.17 6.76 8.55
CA LEU A 74 -23.60 5.66 7.68
C LEU A 74 -25.11 5.48 7.66
N ALA A 75 -25.83 5.97 8.68
CA ALA A 75 -27.26 5.67 8.86
C ALA A 75 -27.50 4.14 8.76
N ASP A 76 -28.37 3.69 7.84
CA ASP A 76 -28.63 2.27 7.57
C ASP A 76 -27.74 1.68 6.44
N GLY A 77 -26.73 2.42 5.99
CA GLY A 77 -25.80 1.99 4.93
C GLY A 77 -24.76 0.99 5.41
N PRO A 78 -24.18 0.16 4.52
CA PRO A 78 -23.19 -0.83 4.88
C PRO A 78 -21.85 -0.18 5.26
N LEU A 79 -21.27 -0.63 6.39
CA LEU A 79 -19.90 -0.28 6.76
C LEU A 79 -18.90 -1.04 5.87
N SER A 80 -18.24 -0.32 4.97
CA SER A 80 -17.22 -0.89 4.08
C SER A 80 -15.84 -0.36 4.46
N ILE A 81 -14.95 -1.25 4.91
CA ILE A 81 -13.58 -0.89 5.33
C ILE A 81 -12.56 -1.49 4.37
N LEU A 82 -11.65 -0.65 3.87
CA LEU A 82 -10.49 -1.09 3.11
C LEU A 82 -9.21 -0.91 3.94
N ALA A 83 -8.49 -2.01 4.17
CA ALA A 83 -7.19 -1.98 4.85
C ALA A 83 -6.07 -2.33 3.88
N LEU A 84 -5.17 -1.38 3.64
CA LEU A 84 -4.07 -1.46 2.70
C LEU A 84 -2.74 -1.63 3.44
N SER A 85 -2.07 -2.75 3.19
CA SER A 85 -0.75 -3.00 3.75
C SER A 85 0.35 -2.23 3.03
N GLY A 86 1.56 -2.25 3.62
CA GLY A 86 2.78 -1.84 2.93
C GLY A 86 3.23 -2.86 1.88
N GLY A 87 4.29 -2.53 1.13
CA GLY A 87 4.81 -3.42 0.09
C GLY A 87 5.77 -2.78 -0.92
N GLY A 88 6.12 -1.50 -0.76
CA GLY A 88 6.99 -0.79 -1.69
C GLY A 88 6.46 -0.83 -3.13
N ALA A 89 7.28 -1.33 -4.06
CA ALA A 89 6.90 -1.49 -5.46
C ALA A 89 5.70 -2.44 -5.68
N SER A 90 5.47 -3.40 -4.77
CA SER A 90 4.28 -4.27 -4.82
C SER A 90 2.97 -3.53 -4.52
N GLY A 91 3.01 -2.25 -4.14
CA GLY A 91 1.83 -1.39 -4.03
C GLY A 91 1.03 -1.30 -5.34
N ALA A 92 1.68 -1.50 -6.49
CA ALA A 92 1.00 -1.56 -7.78
C ALA A 92 -0.07 -2.67 -7.85
N PHE A 93 0.13 -3.78 -7.15
CA PHE A 93 -0.90 -4.82 -7.02
C PHE A 93 -2.12 -4.31 -6.24
N GLY A 94 -1.90 -3.61 -5.13
CA GLY A 94 -2.98 -3.01 -4.33
C GLY A 94 -3.78 -1.98 -5.12
N ALA A 95 -3.09 -1.08 -5.83
CA ALA A 95 -3.74 -0.11 -6.72
C ALA A 95 -4.52 -0.82 -7.84
N GLY A 96 -3.91 -1.83 -8.48
CA GLY A 96 -4.55 -2.63 -9.52
C GLY A 96 -5.78 -3.40 -9.02
N ALA A 97 -5.78 -3.90 -7.78
CA ALA A 97 -6.92 -4.56 -7.17
C ALA A 97 -8.09 -3.58 -6.95
N VAL A 98 -7.81 -2.37 -6.46
CA VAL A 98 -8.82 -1.31 -6.28
C VAL A 98 -9.42 -0.89 -7.63
N VAL A 99 -8.59 -0.64 -8.63
CA VAL A 99 -9.04 -0.33 -10.01
C VAL A 99 -9.81 -1.51 -10.61
N GLY A 100 -9.40 -2.74 -10.33
CA GLY A 100 -10.08 -3.95 -10.75
C GLY A 100 -11.52 -4.00 -10.24
N LEU A 101 -11.72 -3.70 -8.95
CA LEU A 101 -13.06 -3.58 -8.35
C LEU A 101 -13.90 -2.49 -9.02
N THR A 102 -13.30 -1.35 -9.36
CA THR A 102 -13.98 -0.29 -10.13
C THR A 102 -14.44 -0.84 -11.47
N ARG A 103 -13.54 -1.47 -12.23
CA ARG A 103 -13.81 -1.98 -13.58
C ARG A 103 -14.86 -3.09 -13.60
N SER A 104 -14.93 -3.90 -12.55
CA SER A 104 -15.95 -4.94 -12.42
C SER A 104 -17.30 -4.41 -11.92
N GLY A 105 -17.39 -3.12 -11.59
CA GLY A 105 -18.59 -2.52 -10.98
C GLY A 105 -18.87 -3.04 -9.56
N SER A 106 -17.87 -3.61 -8.90
CA SER A 106 -17.99 -4.28 -7.59
C SER A 106 -17.32 -3.49 -6.46
N ARG A 107 -16.77 -2.31 -6.75
CA ARG A 107 -16.14 -1.45 -5.75
C ARG A 107 -17.23 -0.84 -4.86
N PRO A 108 -17.23 -1.14 -3.55
CA PRO A 108 -18.10 -0.43 -2.63
C PRO A 108 -17.61 1.00 -2.44
N GLU A 109 -18.50 1.88 -2.01
CA GLU A 109 -18.09 3.14 -1.40
C GLU A 109 -17.51 2.83 -0.03
N PHE A 110 -16.22 3.07 0.14
CA PHE A 110 -15.52 2.76 1.38
C PHE A 110 -15.80 3.84 2.43
N SER A 111 -16.39 3.43 3.55
CA SER A 111 -16.61 4.29 4.71
C SER A 111 -15.30 4.66 5.40
N VAL A 112 -14.34 3.72 5.40
CA VAL A 112 -13.03 3.89 6.01
C VAL A 112 -11.98 3.25 5.10
N VAL A 113 -10.91 3.99 4.82
CA VAL A 113 -9.71 3.46 4.17
C VAL A 113 -8.51 3.72 5.07
N THR A 114 -7.73 2.68 5.35
CA THR A 114 -6.49 2.78 6.12
C THR A 114 -5.34 2.20 5.31
N GLY A 115 -4.15 2.76 5.49
CA GLY A 115 -2.97 2.42 4.72
C GLY A 115 -1.68 2.60 5.48
N VAL A 116 -0.73 1.68 5.30
CA VAL A 116 0.64 1.81 5.84
C VAL A 116 1.65 1.80 4.69
N SER A 117 2.64 2.69 4.73
CA SER A 117 3.72 2.75 3.72
C SER A 117 3.14 2.92 2.31
N ALA A 118 3.39 1.98 1.38
CA ALA A 118 2.80 2.01 0.04
C ALA A 118 1.26 2.13 0.07
N GLY A 119 0.59 1.45 1.01
CA GLY A 119 -0.86 1.56 1.19
C GLY A 119 -1.33 2.96 1.58
N ALA A 120 -0.48 3.75 2.27
CA ALA A 120 -0.82 5.13 2.62
C ALA A 120 -0.85 6.07 1.41
N LEU A 121 -0.12 5.74 0.33
CA LEU A 121 -0.19 6.49 -0.93
C LEU A 121 -1.46 6.15 -1.73
N ILE A 122 -1.97 4.92 -1.59
CA ILE A 122 -3.18 4.45 -2.29
C ILE A 122 -4.45 4.93 -1.58
N ALA A 123 -4.41 4.99 -0.23
CA ALA A 123 -5.59 5.18 0.60
C ALA A 123 -6.46 6.41 0.25
N PRO A 124 -5.92 7.62 0.01
CA PRO A 124 -6.74 8.79 -0.30
C PRO A 124 -7.53 8.62 -1.61
N PHE A 125 -6.89 8.11 -2.67
CA PHE A 125 -7.56 7.83 -3.94
C PHE A 125 -8.60 6.73 -3.82
N ALA A 126 -8.28 5.68 -3.05
CA ALA A 126 -9.21 4.60 -2.79
C ALA A 126 -10.47 5.10 -2.05
N PHE A 127 -10.31 6.05 -1.14
CA PHE A 127 -11.40 6.71 -0.43
C PHE A 127 -12.23 7.62 -1.34
N LEU A 128 -11.58 8.48 -2.14
CA LEU A 128 -12.22 9.43 -3.04
C LEU A 128 -12.98 8.79 -4.21
N GLY A 129 -12.69 7.53 -4.52
CA GLY A 129 -13.50 6.73 -5.43
C GLY A 129 -12.95 6.61 -6.86
N PRO A 130 -13.75 6.02 -7.78
CA PRO A 130 -13.34 5.67 -9.15
C PRO A 130 -12.77 6.81 -10.00
N THR A 131 -13.21 8.04 -9.79
CA THR A 131 -12.79 9.21 -10.58
C THR A 131 -11.31 9.56 -10.37
N TRP A 132 -10.72 9.08 -9.28
CA TRP A 132 -9.33 9.29 -8.89
C TRP A 132 -8.42 8.10 -9.23
N ASP A 133 -8.96 7.05 -9.84
CA ASP A 133 -8.20 5.87 -10.28
C ASP A 133 -7.08 6.19 -11.28
N PRO A 134 -7.24 7.12 -12.24
CA PRO A 134 -6.16 7.52 -13.14
C PRO A 134 -4.96 8.12 -12.41
N GLU A 135 -5.19 9.07 -11.50
CA GLU A 135 -4.15 9.69 -10.69
C GLU A 135 -3.47 8.66 -9.77
N MET A 136 -4.25 7.75 -9.17
CA MET A 136 -3.72 6.64 -8.37
C MET A 136 -2.81 5.71 -9.20
N ALA A 137 -3.23 5.38 -10.42
CA ALA A 137 -2.47 4.51 -11.31
C ALA A 137 -1.15 5.17 -11.76
N ALA A 138 -1.17 6.48 -12.05
CA ALA A 138 -0.01 7.25 -12.50
C ALA A 138 1.16 7.18 -11.52
N ILE A 139 0.88 7.16 -10.21
CA ILE A 139 1.90 6.96 -9.16
C ILE A 139 2.73 5.70 -9.43
N TYR A 140 2.08 4.60 -9.84
CA TYR A 140 2.70 3.29 -10.03
C TYR A 140 3.15 3.00 -11.47
N THR A 141 2.61 3.70 -12.47
CA THR A 141 2.95 3.46 -13.88
C THR A 141 3.92 4.47 -14.47
N GLU A 142 3.88 5.73 -14.02
CA GLU A 142 4.68 6.82 -14.60
C GLU A 142 5.85 7.23 -13.69
N GLU A 143 5.68 7.16 -12.37
CA GLU A 143 6.65 7.75 -11.42
C GLU A 143 7.49 6.74 -10.64
N ILE A 144 6.97 5.53 -10.39
CA ILE A 144 7.73 4.48 -9.69
C ILE A 144 8.82 3.86 -10.59
N ASP A 145 8.73 3.97 -11.91
CA ASP A 145 9.67 3.31 -12.84
C ASP A 145 11.04 4.02 -12.97
N THR A 146 11.18 5.30 -12.58
CA THR A 146 12.45 6.04 -12.87
C THR A 146 13.14 6.70 -11.68
N SER A 147 12.46 6.99 -10.56
CA SER A 147 13.09 7.70 -9.43
C SER A 147 13.04 7.00 -8.07
N LEU A 148 12.05 6.13 -7.83
CA LEU A 148 11.91 5.40 -6.57
C LEU A 148 12.56 4.02 -6.61
N LEU A 149 12.73 3.46 -7.81
CA LEU A 149 13.49 2.24 -8.09
C LEU A 149 14.97 2.52 -8.36
N GLN A 150 15.60 3.52 -7.72
CA GLN A 150 17.06 3.49 -7.63
C GLN A 150 17.44 2.32 -6.71
N PRO A 151 18.02 1.23 -7.24
CA PRO A 151 18.40 0.10 -6.44
C PRO A 151 19.66 0.49 -5.69
N ARG A 152 19.48 1.02 -4.49
CA ARG A 152 20.48 0.92 -3.42
C ARG A 152 20.09 -0.17 -2.42
N LEU A 153 19.47 -1.25 -2.93
CA LEU A 153 19.14 -2.51 -2.24
C LEU A 153 18.16 -2.27 -1.06
N ILE A 154 17.26 -3.15 -0.63
CA ILE A 154 17.52 -4.32 0.23
C ILE A 154 18.60 -4.12 1.33
N GLY A 155 19.31 -2.98 1.41
CA GLY A 155 20.59 -2.83 2.10
C GLY A 155 20.57 -2.70 3.62
N ALA A 156 19.42 -2.53 4.27
CA ALA A 156 19.38 -2.48 5.74
C ALA A 156 17.98 -2.78 6.26
N VAL A 157 17.69 -4.06 6.51
CA VAL A 157 16.46 -4.49 7.19
C VAL A 157 16.33 -3.86 8.61
N PHE A 158 17.41 -3.32 9.20
CA PHE A 158 17.41 -2.83 10.58
C PHE A 158 18.48 -1.76 10.87
N GLY A 159 18.24 -0.48 10.55
CA GLY A 159 19.03 0.59 11.16
C GLY A 159 19.23 1.86 10.34
N SER A 160 18.91 2.98 10.99
CA SER A 160 19.27 4.36 10.67
C SER A 160 18.97 4.86 9.25
N SER A 161 17.88 5.63 9.15
CA SER A 161 17.63 6.76 8.24
C SER A 161 18.72 7.03 7.18
N MET A 162 18.58 6.43 6.00
CA MET A 162 19.41 6.70 4.82
C MET A 162 18.58 6.95 3.55
N TYR A 163 17.53 7.77 3.65
CA TYR A 163 16.82 8.31 2.48
C TYR A 163 16.88 9.83 2.50
N SER A 164 17.26 10.45 1.37
CA SER A 164 16.81 11.81 1.10
C SER A 164 15.30 11.71 0.92
N GLY A 165 14.51 12.18 1.88
CA GLY A 165 13.04 12.18 1.79
C GLY A 165 12.50 13.01 0.62
N THR A 166 13.37 13.74 -0.09
CA THR A 166 13.04 14.69 -1.16
C THR A 166 12.25 14.10 -2.33
N PRO A 167 12.59 12.94 -2.93
CA PRO A 167 11.80 12.38 -4.04
C PRO A 167 10.40 11.97 -3.59
N LEU A 168 10.28 11.28 -2.45
CA LEU A 168 8.98 10.93 -1.88
C LEU A 168 8.18 12.17 -1.48
N LYS A 169 8.83 13.18 -0.90
CA LYS A 169 8.20 14.46 -0.58
C LYS A 169 7.66 15.13 -1.84
N LYS A 170 8.43 15.19 -2.94
CA LYS A 170 7.97 15.76 -4.21
C LYS A 170 6.78 15.00 -4.80
N LEU A 171 6.77 13.67 -4.68
CA LEU A 171 5.64 12.85 -5.08
C LEU A 171 4.41 13.20 -4.24
N ILE A 172 4.56 13.24 -2.91
CA ILE A 172 3.47 13.62 -1.99
C ILE A 172 2.97 15.04 -2.32
N ASP A 173 3.87 16.02 -2.44
CA ASP A 173 3.53 17.42 -2.76
C ASP A 173 2.78 17.56 -4.10
N ARG A 174 3.00 16.64 -5.05
CA ARG A 174 2.33 16.64 -6.36
C ARG A 174 0.88 16.13 -6.29
N TYR A 175 0.64 15.10 -5.49
CA TYR A 175 -0.63 14.36 -5.49
C TYR A 175 -1.51 14.64 -4.28
N ALA A 176 -0.92 14.96 -3.12
CA ALA A 176 -1.62 15.44 -1.93
C ALA A 176 -1.70 16.98 -1.96
N ASP A 177 -2.27 17.50 -3.05
CA ASP A 177 -2.49 18.92 -3.26
C ASP A 177 -3.79 19.40 -2.60
N ASP A 178 -4.03 20.71 -2.65
CA ASP A 178 -5.23 21.32 -2.06
C ASP A 178 -6.53 20.72 -2.63
N ARG A 179 -6.53 20.31 -3.91
CA ARG A 179 -7.68 19.65 -4.56
C ARG A 179 -7.99 18.31 -3.90
N MET A 180 -6.96 17.50 -3.62
CA MET A 180 -7.14 16.24 -2.90
C MET A 180 -7.63 16.49 -1.47
N ILE A 181 -7.02 17.44 -0.75
CA ILE A 181 -7.41 17.73 0.64
C ILE A 181 -8.87 18.20 0.72
N GLU A 182 -9.28 19.10 -0.18
CA GLU A 182 -10.66 19.57 -0.26
C GLU A 182 -11.63 18.43 -0.57
N ALA A 183 -11.29 17.58 -1.53
CA ALA A 183 -12.14 16.44 -1.91
C ALA A 183 -12.29 15.40 -0.79
N VAL A 184 -11.31 15.25 0.10
CA VAL A 184 -11.39 14.35 1.27
C VAL A 184 -12.23 14.97 2.39
N ALA A 185 -12.26 16.31 2.48
CA ALA A 185 -12.92 17.03 3.56
C ALA A 185 -14.43 17.23 3.35
N THR A 186 -14.94 17.01 2.14
CA THR A 186 -16.35 17.08 1.75
C THR A 186 -17.07 15.75 1.90
#